data_AF-A0A840P3N3-F1
#
_entry.id   AF-A0A840P3N3-F1
#
_cell.length_a   1.000
_cell.length_b   1.000
_cell.length_c   1.000
_cell.angle_alpha   90.00
_cell.angle_beta   90.00
_cell.angle_gamma   90.00
#
_symmetry.space_group_name_H-M   'P 1'
#
loop_
_entity.id
_entity.type
_entity.pdbx_description
1 polymer ?
#
loop_
_entity_poly.entity_id
_entity_poly.type
_entity_poly.pdbx_seq_one_letter_code
_entity_poly.pdbx_strand_id
1 'polypeptide(L)' 'MRPVVELERAGRTYGGGVAALREATVAIGYGELVAVVGPSGSGKPKQGL' A
#
# COMPACT_ATOMS: atom_id res chain seq x y z
N MET A 1 -0.31 14.05 -19.31
CA MET A 1 -1.48 13.36 -18.72
C MET A 1 -1.38 13.53 -17.20
N ARG A 2 -2.46 13.83 -16.47
CA ARG A 2 -2.41 13.98 -15.00
C ARG A 2 -2.82 12.66 -14.35
N PRO A 3 -2.09 12.15 -13.34
CA PRO A 3 -2.50 10.96 -12.61
C PRO A 3 -3.81 11.22 -11.86
N VAL A 4 -4.61 10.17 -11.68
CA VAL A 4 -5.85 10.21 -10.91
C VAL A 4 -5.57 9.97 -9.44
N VAL A 5 -4.55 9.16 -9.15
CA VAL A 5 -4.03 8.91 -7.79
C VAL A 5 -2.52 9.05 -7.82
N GLU A 6 -1.98 9.75 -6.83
CA GLU A 6 -0.54 9.93 -6.63
C GLU A 6 -0.21 9.70 -5.15
N LEU A 7 0.81 8.88 -4.92
CA LEU A 7 1.35 8.53 -3.63
C LEU A 7 2.84 8.86 -3.65
N GLU A 8 3.28 9.72 -2.75
CA GLU A 8 4.70 10.05 -2.58
C GLU A 8 5.23 9.48 -1.27
N ARG A 9 6.31 8.69 -1.36
CA ARG A 9 7.03 8.10 -0.20
C ARG A 9 6.10 7.48 0.85
N ALA A 10 5.03 6.83 0.41
CA ALA A 10 4.03 6.24 1.29
C ALA A 10 4.64 5.10 2.13
N GLY A 11 4.37 5.13 3.43
CA GLY A 11 4.81 4.10 4.38
C GLY A 11 3.66 3.63 5.26
N ARG A 12 3.68 2.35 5.64
CA ARG A 12 2.69 1.77 6.55
C ARG A 12 3.32 0.71 7.44
N THR A 13 3.14 0.88 8.75
CA THR A 13 3.53 -0.09 9.77
C THR A 13 2.29 -0.51 10.54
N TYR A 14 2.08 -1.80 10.73
CA TYR A 14 1.03 -2.36 11.58
C TYR A 14 1.57 -2.65 12.99
N GLY A 15 0.67 -2.86 13.95
CA GLY A 15 1.03 -3.22 15.33
C GLY A 15 2.00 -4.41 15.37
N GLY A 16 2.95 -4.38 16.31
CA GLY A 16 4.04 -5.35 16.39
C GLY A 16 5.25 -5.02 15.50
N GLY A 17 5.32 -3.83 14.90
CA GLY A 17 6.50 -3.34 14.18
C GLY A 17 6.64 -3.86 12.75
N VAL A 18 5.60 -4.48 12.20
CA VAL A 18 5.62 -5.02 10.84
C VAL A 18 5.44 -3.90 9.82
N ALA A 19 6.50 -3.57 9.08
CA ALA A 19 6.46 -2.62 7.99
C ALA A 19 5.87 -3.27 6.73
N ALA A 20 4.62 -2.92 6.41
CA ALA A 20 3.91 -3.40 5.23
C ALA A 20 4.22 -2.60 3.97
N LEU A 21 4.61 -1.33 4.12
CA LEU A 21 5.03 -0.47 3.01
C LEU A 21 6.21 0.40 3.45
N ARG A 22 7.28 0.44 2.65
CA ARG A 22 8.49 1.23 2.90
C ARG A 22 8.72 2.21 1.76
N GLU A 23 8.36 3.47 1.98
CA GLU A 23 8.64 4.62 1.11
C GLU A 23 8.26 4.44 -0.36
N ALA A 24 7.09 3.86 -0.63
CA ALA A 24 6.65 3.63 -2.01
C ALA A 24 6.16 4.92 -2.67
N THR A 25 6.59 5.15 -3.91
CA THR A 25 6.11 6.24 -4.76
C THR A 25 5.40 5.64 -5.96
N VAL A 26 4.12 5.98 -6.15
CA VAL A 26 3.24 5.41 -7.19
C VAL A 26 2.35 6.50 -7.76
N ALA A 27 2.26 6.54 -9.09
CA ALA A 27 1.26 7.32 -9.82
C ALA A 27 0.36 6.35 -10.60
N ILE A 28 -0.95 6.56 -10.54
CA ILE A 28 -1.95 5.73 -11.23
C ILE A 28 -2.69 6.61 -12.24
N GLY A 29 -2.59 6.25 -13.51
CA GLY A 29 -3.30 6.87 -14.61
C GLY A 29 -4.77 6.45 -14.67
N TYR A 30 -5.53 7.15 -15.51
CA TYR A 30 -6.94 6.83 -15.73
C TYR A 30 -7.08 5.48 -16.44
N GLY A 31 -7.86 4.56 -15.87
CA GLY A 31 -8.04 3.20 -16.40
C GLY A 31 -6.95 2.21 -15.99
N GLU A 32 -5.95 2.63 -15.20
CA GLU A 32 -4.91 1.75 -14.68
C GLU A 32 -5.33 1.14 -13.34
N LEU A 33 -5.04 -0.15 -13.16
CA LEU A 33 -5.30 -0.88 -11.91
C LEU A 33 -3.98 -1.35 -11.32
N VAL A 34 -3.71 -0.95 -10.07
CA VAL A 34 -2.50 -1.31 -9.33
C VAL A 34 -2.86 -2.07 -8.07
N ALA A 35 -2.27 -3.25 -7.89
CA ALA A 35 -2.40 -4.06 -6.68
C ALA A 35 -1.08 -4.08 -5.90
N VAL A 36 -1.11 -3.75 -4.61
CA VAL A 36 0.06 -3.88 -3.73
C VAL A 36 0.05 -5.29 -3.13
N VAL A 37 1.05 -6.10 -3.48
CA VAL A 37 1.21 -7.48 -3.00
C VAL A 37 2.47 -7.63 -2.15
N GLY A 38 2.38 -8.38 -1.05
CA GLY A 38 3.51 -8.71 -0.17
C GLY A 38 3.27 -10.04 0.55
N PRO A 39 4.32 -10.72 1.04
CA PRO A 39 4.21 -12.02 1.71
C PRO A 39 3.34 -11.89 2.97
N SER A 40 2.10 -12.38 2.88
CA SER A 40 1.08 -12.42 3.94
C SER A 40 1.15 -11.27 4.98
N GLY A 41 0.96 -10.02 4.52
CA GLY A 41 0.95 -8.83 5.38
C GLY A 41 0.13 -7.67 4.81
N SER A 42 -0.81 -7.97 3.90
CA SER A 42 -1.56 -7.00 3.08
C SER A 42 -2.62 -6.18 3.84
N GLY A 43 -2.48 -6.00 5.15
CA GLY A 43 -3.43 -5.19 5.92
C GLY A 43 -4.82 -5.78 6.12
N LYS A 44 -5.01 -7.10 5.96
CA LYS A 44 -6.20 -7.74 6.53
C LYS A 44 -6.06 -7.71 8.06
N PRO A 45 -6.96 -7.07 8.82
CA PRO A 45 -6.98 -7.27 10.26
C PRO A 45 -7.18 -8.76 10.50
N LYS A 46 -6.32 -9.37 11.32
CA LYS A 46 -6.65 -10.66 11.90
C LYS A 46 -7.77 -10.40 12.91
N GLN A 47 -9.01 -10.51 12.48
CA GLN A 47 -10.14 -10.57 13.38
C GLN A 47 -9.98 -11.86 14.21
N GLY A 48 -9.90 -11.74 15.54
CA GLY A 48 -9.86 -12.89 16.44
C GLY A 48 -9.30 -12.60 17.84
N LEU A 49 -10.24 -12.33 18.76
CA LEU A 49 -10.16 -12.15 20.22
C LEU A 49 -9.70 -10.79 20.76
#